data_AF-A0A453AWC8-F1
#
_entry.id   AF-A0A453AWC8-F1
#
_cell.length_a   1.000
_cell.length_b   1.000
_cell.length_c   1.000
_cell.angle_alpha   90.00
_cell.angle_beta   90.00
_cell.angle_gamma   90.00
#
_symmetry.space_group_name_H-M   'P 1'
#
loop_
_entity.id
_entity.type
_entity.pdbx_description
1 polymer ?
#
loop_
_entity_poly.entity_id
_entity_poly.type
_entity_poly.pdbx_seq_one_letter_code
_entity_poly.pdbx_strand_id
1 'polypeptide(L)'
;QVALKADMPSPGFVFEPYRVPEPIPFWKRLFTPSGWSRTKEDAILQFMNAFTVSKLRKKIGYNKKQFQEQAFNIYKEVNKLIARGDIPSLQKALTDDMHSTVKNEIRKRQSKWKSVHWELVEPAVSIRT
;
A
#
# COMPACT_ATOMS: atom_id res chain seq x y z
N GLN A 1 25.23 -7.04 28.82
CA GLN A 1 24.65 -7.33 27.50
C GLN A 1 24.14 -6.01 26.92
N VAL A 2 24.67 -5.57 25.78
CA VAL A 2 24.27 -4.31 25.12
C VAL A 2 23.08 -4.63 24.23
N ALA A 3 21.89 -4.13 24.56
CA ALA A 3 20.72 -4.24 23.71
C ALA A 3 20.92 -3.36 22.47
N LEU A 4 21.14 -3.97 21.31
CA LEU A 4 21.12 -3.27 20.03
C LEU A 4 19.72 -2.69 19.83
N LYS A 5 19.57 -1.37 19.94
CA LYS A 5 18.39 -0.67 19.44
C LYS A 5 18.44 -0.74 17.92
N ALA A 6 17.72 -1.70 17.35
CA ALA A 6 17.53 -1.75 15.91
C ALA A 6 16.50 -0.69 15.53
N ASP A 7 16.95 0.39 14.88
CA ASP A 7 16.06 1.35 14.23
C ASP A 7 15.45 0.68 13.01
N MET A 8 14.21 0.21 13.12
CA MET A 8 13.45 -0.35 12.00
C MET A 8 12.70 0.77 11.28
N PRO A 9 13.04 1.09 10.02
CA PRO A 9 12.35 2.14 9.27
C PRO A 9 10.92 1.74 8.87
N SER A 10 10.65 0.43 8.75
CA SER A 10 9.32 -0.11 8.43
C SER A 10 9.01 -1.33 9.31
N PRO A 11 7.78 -1.41 9.88
CA PRO A 11 7.40 -2.53 10.74
C PRO A 11 7.11 -3.85 9.98
N GLY A 12 7.03 -3.84 8.65
CA GLY A 12 6.85 -5.07 7.84
C GLY A 12 5.45 -5.69 7.89
N PHE A 13 4.47 -5.05 8.55
CA PHE A 13 3.09 -5.52 8.54
C PHE A 13 2.10 -4.34 8.42
N VAL A 14 0.88 -4.66 7.96
CA VAL A 14 -0.22 -3.70 7.84
C VAL A 14 -1.13 -3.87 9.05
N PHE A 15 -1.29 -2.82 9.87
CA PHE A 15 -2.14 -2.84 11.06
C PHE A 15 -3.62 -3.10 10.71
N GLU A 16 -4.14 -2.34 9.76
CA GLU A 16 -5.53 -2.43 9.31
C GLU A 16 -5.55 -2.70 7.80
N PRO A 17 -5.65 -3.97 7.37
CA PRO A 17 -5.73 -4.29 5.95
C PRO A 17 -7.01 -3.72 5.35
N TYR A 18 -6.89 -3.06 4.21
CA TYR A 18 -8.05 -2.52 3.49
C TYR A 18 -9.02 -3.64 3.13
N ARG A 19 -10.30 -3.43 3.44
CA ARG A 19 -11.40 -4.32 3.06
C ARG A 19 -12.46 -3.50 2.35
N VAL A 20 -12.98 -4.04 1.25
CA VAL A 20 -14.12 -3.45 0.56
C VAL A 20 -15.33 -3.55 1.51
N PRO A 21 -15.98 -2.43 1.87
CA PRO A 21 -17.16 -2.48 2.73
C PRO A 21 -18.27 -3.26 2.05
N GLU A 22 -18.82 -4.26 2.75
CA GLU A 22 -20.00 -4.97 2.25
C GLU A 22 -21.22 -4.05 2.34
N PRO A 23 -22.04 -3.96 1.29
CA PRO A 23 -23.24 -3.14 1.34
C PRO A 23 -24.24 -3.71 2.35
N ILE A 24 -24.70 -2.87 3.29
CA ILE A 24 -25.73 -3.24 4.26
C ILE A 24 -27.05 -2.60 3.80
N PRO A 25 -28.10 -3.40 3.56
CA PRO A 25 -29.42 -2.86 3.27
C PRO A 25 -29.89 -1.91 4.39
N PHE A 26 -30.49 -0.79 4.01
CA PHE A 26 -30.94 0.24 4.96
C PHE A 26 -31.78 -0.32 6.12
N TRP A 27 -32.71 -1.23 5.81
CA TRP A 27 -33.53 -1.89 6.82
C TRP A 27 -32.70 -2.71 7.82
N LYS A 28 -31.70 -3.47 7.34
CA LYS A 28 -30.81 -4.22 8.22
C LYS A 28 -29.96 -3.28 9.09
N ARG A 29 -29.56 -2.14 8.54
CA ARG A 29 -28.78 -1.12 9.24
C ARG A 29 -29.54 -0.50 10.41
N LEU A 30 -30.83 -0.22 10.24
CA LEU A 30 -31.63 0.47 11.25
C LEU A 30 -32.36 -0.48 12.21
N PHE A 31 -32.78 -1.65 11.75
CA PHE A 31 -33.71 -2.51 12.51
C PHE A 31 -33.10 -3.81 13.02
N THR A 32 -31.79 -4.04 12.89
CA THR A 32 -31.13 -5.20 13.50
C THR A 32 -29.96 -4.80 14.41
N PRO A 33 -29.77 -5.48 15.56
CA PRO A 33 -28.61 -5.24 16.43
C PRO A 33 -27.27 -5.43 15.69
N SER A 34 -27.21 -6.43 14.80
CA SER A 34 -26.04 -6.67 13.95
C SER A 34 -25.70 -5.48 13.03
N GLY A 35 -26.72 -4.77 12.53
CA GLY A 35 -26.57 -3.58 11.70
C GLY A 35 -26.03 -2.40 12.50
N TRP A 36 -26.44 -2.25 13.76
CA TRP A 36 -25.94 -1.19 14.65
C TRP A 36 -24.46 -1.39 14.99
N SER A 37 -24.06 -2.61 15.35
CA SER A 37 -22.65 -2.92 15.61
C SER A 37 -21.76 -2.60 14.41
N ARG A 38 -22.15 -3.04 13.21
CA ARG A 38 -21.42 -2.72 11.97
C ARG A 38 -21.39 -1.22 11.67
N THR A 39 -22.51 -0.51 11.84
CA THR A 39 -22.57 0.95 11.59
C THR A 39 -21.68 1.72 12.56
N LYS A 40 -21.59 1.28 13.82
CA LYS A 40 -20.67 1.85 14.81
C LYS A 40 -19.21 1.62 14.39
N GLU A 41 -18.86 0.40 13.98
CA GLU A 41 -17.51 0.06 13.50
C GLU A 41 -17.13 0.89 12.27
N ASP A 42 -18.02 0.99 11.27
CA ASP A 42 -17.82 1.83 10.08
C ASP A 42 -17.58 3.30 10.44
N ALA A 43 -18.35 3.84 11.41
CA ALA A 43 -18.20 5.21 11.86
C ALA A 43 -16.87 5.45 12.57
N ILE A 44 -16.44 4.51 13.42
CA ILE A 44 -15.13 4.57 14.09
C ILE A 44 -14.01 4.54 13.05
N LEU A 45 -14.09 3.64 12.07
CA LEU A 45 -13.08 3.54 11.00
C LEU A 45 -13.00 4.84 10.17
N GLN A 46 -14.14 5.39 9.77
CA GLN A 46 -14.19 6.67 9.06
C GLN A 46 -13.60 7.82 9.89
N PHE A 47 -13.88 7.85 11.19
CA PHE A 47 -13.31 8.83 12.10
C PHE A 47 -11.78 8.69 12.20
N MET A 48 -11.26 7.47 12.38
CA MET A 48 -9.82 7.22 12.44
C MET A 48 -9.13 7.60 11.12
N ASN A 49 -9.76 7.31 9.98
CA ASN A 49 -9.27 7.72 8.66
C ASN A 49 -9.24 9.26 8.51
N ALA A 50 -10.30 9.96 8.93
CA ALA A 50 -10.33 11.42 8.88
C ALA A 50 -9.29 12.06 9.82
N PHE A 51 -9.13 11.50 11.02
CA PHE A 51 -8.17 11.94 12.01
C PHE A 51 -6.72 11.76 11.51
N THR A 52 -6.39 10.60 10.95
CA THR A 52 -5.05 10.32 10.39
C THR A 52 -4.73 11.26 9.22
N VAL A 53 -5.66 11.47 8.29
CA VAL A 53 -5.49 12.44 7.19
C VAL A 53 -5.26 13.86 7.73
N SER A 54 -5.99 14.27 8.77
CA SER A 54 -5.81 15.59 9.40
C SER A 54 -4.42 15.72 10.03
N LYS A 55 -3.94 14.68 10.71
CA LYS A 55 -2.59 14.64 11.30
C LYS A 55 -1.50 14.68 10.22
N LEU A 56 -1.68 13.96 9.11
CA LEU A 56 -0.75 13.96 7.97
C LEU A 56 -0.69 15.34 7.29
N ARG A 57 -1.84 16.01 7.12
CA ARG A 57 -1.89 17.38 6.61
C ARG A 57 -1.13 18.35 7.51
N LYS A 58 -1.30 18.26 8.84
CA LYS A 58 -0.62 19.14 9.80
C LYS A 58 0.89 18.93 9.86
N LYS A 59 1.38 17.67 9.76
CA LYS A 59 2.80 17.35 9.90
C LYS A 59 3.62 17.51 8.62
N ILE A 60 3.08 17.07 7.49
CA ILE A 60 3.83 16.88 6.23
C ILE A 60 3.24 17.72 5.08
N GLY A 61 2.05 18.31 5.25
CA GLY A 61 1.37 19.02 4.17
C GLY A 61 0.73 18.07 3.14
N TYR A 62 0.22 16.92 3.59
CA TYR A 62 -0.35 15.89 2.72
C TYR A 62 -1.40 16.40 1.72
N ASN A 63 -1.20 16.07 0.44
CA ASN A 63 -2.16 16.26 -0.65
C ASN A 63 -2.43 14.94 -1.37
N LYS A 64 -3.72 14.57 -1.48
CA LYS A 64 -4.14 13.30 -2.10
C LYS A 64 -3.69 13.18 -3.56
N LYS A 65 -3.78 14.24 -4.36
CA LYS A 65 -3.42 14.20 -5.79
C LYS A 65 -1.93 13.95 -5.99
N GLN A 66 -1.10 14.72 -5.30
CA GLN A 66 0.36 14.57 -5.34
C GLN A 66 0.80 13.20 -4.85
N PHE A 67 0.19 12.71 -3.76
CA PHE A 67 0.48 11.37 -3.25
C PHE A 67 0.16 10.28 -4.28
N GLN A 68 -0.99 10.37 -4.96
CA GLN A 68 -1.37 9.40 -5.99
C GLN A 68 -0.41 9.42 -7.17
N GLU A 69 -0.02 10.60 -7.63
CA GLU A 69 0.94 10.77 -8.73
C GLU A 69 2.33 10.22 -8.37
N GLN A 70 2.83 10.53 -7.16
CA GLN A 70 4.09 10.01 -6.64
C GLN A 70 4.06 8.48 -6.49
N ALA A 71 3.00 7.93 -5.90
CA ALA A 71 2.84 6.49 -5.74
C ALA A 71 2.81 5.77 -7.10
N PHE A 72 2.15 6.37 -8.09
CA PHE A 72 2.11 5.85 -9.45
C PHE A 72 3.49 5.90 -10.12
N ASN A 73 4.25 6.99 -9.93
CA ASN A 73 5.61 7.07 -10.47
C ASN A 73 6.53 6.02 -9.84
N ILE A 74 6.50 5.88 -8.51
CA ILE A 74 7.27 4.86 -7.79
C ILE A 74 6.92 3.45 -8.30
N TYR A 75 5.63 3.17 -8.51
CA TYR A 75 5.19 1.89 -9.08
C TYR A 75 5.80 1.63 -10.46
N LYS A 76 5.82 2.63 -11.35
CA LYS A 76 6.46 2.51 -12.67
C LYS A 76 7.96 2.25 -12.55
N GLU A 77 8.64 3.02 -11.71
CA GLU A 77 10.09 2.91 -11.50
C GLU A 77 10.47 1.54 -10.96
N VAL A 78 9.77 1.07 -9.92
CA VAL A 78 9.97 -0.25 -9.33
C VAL A 78 9.75 -1.35 -10.36
N ASN A 79 8.68 -1.30 -11.17
CA ASN A 79 8.45 -2.33 -12.19
C ASN A 79 9.52 -2.33 -13.29
N LYS A 80 10.01 -1.15 -13.69
CA LYS A 80 11.16 -1.06 -14.61
C LYS A 80 12.42 -1.69 -14.01
N LEU A 81 12.68 -1.46 -12.72
CA LEU A 81 13.80 -2.07 -12.00
C LEU A 81 13.64 -3.59 -11.86
N ILE A 82 12.43 -4.09 -11.59
CA ILE A 82 12.11 -5.53 -11.53
C ILE A 82 12.32 -6.20 -12.90
N ALA A 83 11.93 -5.53 -13.99
CA ALA A 83 12.14 -6.02 -15.34
C ALA A 83 13.64 -6.11 -15.70
N ARG A 84 14.44 -5.13 -15.26
CA ARG A 84 15.91 -5.13 -15.43
C ARG A 84 16.63 -6.11 -14.52
N GLY A 85 16.09 -6.38 -13.33
CA GLY A 85 16.71 -7.24 -12.31
C GLY A 85 17.81 -6.55 -11.48
N ASP A 86 17.77 -5.22 -11.35
CA ASP A 86 18.77 -4.44 -10.61
C ASP A 86 18.49 -4.44 -9.09
N ILE A 87 19.08 -5.40 -8.37
CA ILE A 87 18.85 -5.64 -6.93
C ILE A 87 19.31 -4.44 -6.05
N PRO A 88 20.51 -3.86 -6.22
CA PRO A 88 20.95 -2.72 -5.41
C PRO A 88 20.01 -1.51 -5.48
N SER A 89 19.50 -1.18 -6.68
CA SER A 89 18.56 -0.08 -6.85
C SER A 89 17.19 -0.40 -6.23
N LEU A 90 16.74 -1.66 -6.31
CA LEU A 90 15.51 -2.11 -5.65
C LEU A 90 15.57 -2.01 -4.13
N GLN A 91 16.72 -2.31 -3.52
CA GLN A 91 16.89 -2.21 -2.07
C GLN A 91 16.68 -0.77 -1.55
N LYS A 92 17.05 0.24 -2.34
CA LYS A 92 16.86 1.65 -1.97
C LYS A 92 15.42 2.12 -2.14
N ALA A 93 14.69 1.53 -3.10
CA ALA A 93 13.33 1.94 -3.44
C ALA A 93 12.25 1.20 -2.63
N LEU A 94 12.55 0.02 -2.11
CA LEU A 94 11.60 -0.85 -1.41
C LEU A 94 11.85 -0.89 0.10
N THR A 95 10.82 -1.29 0.85
CA THR A 95 10.97 -1.68 2.25
C THR A 95 11.71 -3.01 2.36
N ASP A 96 12.39 -3.25 3.49
CA ASP A 96 13.20 -4.46 3.69
C ASP A 96 12.42 -5.76 3.46
N ASP A 97 11.19 -5.81 3.98
CA ASP A 97 10.28 -6.96 3.82
C ASP A 97 9.92 -7.21 2.34
N MET A 98 9.52 -6.16 1.62
CA MET A 98 9.16 -6.25 0.20
C MET A 98 10.39 -6.59 -0.66
N HIS A 99 11.54 -6.00 -0.36
CA HIS A 99 12.80 -6.27 -1.06
C HIS A 99 13.17 -7.76 -0.97
N SER A 100 13.04 -8.38 0.21
CA SER A 100 13.32 -9.80 0.39
C SER A 100 12.43 -10.69 -0.50
N THR A 101 11.14 -10.36 -0.57
CA THR A 101 10.15 -11.08 -1.39
C THR A 101 10.44 -10.93 -2.87
N VAL A 102 10.63 -9.69 -3.35
CA VAL A 102 10.91 -9.38 -4.76
C VAL A 102 12.22 -10.00 -5.22
N LYS A 103 13.27 -9.95 -4.40
CA LYS A 103 14.58 -10.56 -4.69
C LYS A 103 14.45 -12.07 -4.92
N ASN A 104 13.67 -12.76 -4.08
CA ASN A 104 13.43 -14.19 -4.23
C ASN A 104 12.68 -14.51 -5.53
N GLU A 105 11.66 -13.72 -5.88
CA GLU A 105 10.92 -13.88 -7.13
C GLU A 105 11.77 -13.61 -8.38
N ILE A 106 12.61 -12.57 -8.37
CA ILE A 106 13.56 -12.29 -9.46
C ILE A 106 14.54 -13.47 -9.65
N ARG A 107 15.08 -14.02 -8.56
CA ARG A 107 16.00 -15.16 -8.61
C ARG A 107 15.33 -16.41 -9.18
N LYS A 108 14.09 -16.72 -8.76
CA LYS A 108 13.30 -17.83 -9.33
C LYS A 108 13.09 -17.64 -10.82
N ARG A 109 12.79 -16.41 -11.24
CA ARG A 109 12.52 -16.07 -12.64
C ARG A 109 13.74 -16.20 -13.55
N GLN A 110 14.91 -15.73 -13.11
CA GLN A 110 16.15 -15.78 -13.88
C GLN A 110 16.54 -17.20 -14.30
N SER A 111 16.09 -18.22 -13.56
CA SER A 111 16.28 -19.62 -13.95
C SER A 111 15.53 -20.01 -15.22
N LYS A 112 14.39 -19.36 -15.51
CA LYS A 112 13.53 -19.68 -16.64
C LYS A 112 13.72 -18.72 -17.81
N TRP A 113 13.78 -17.41 -17.54
CA TRP A 113 13.70 -16.37 -18.58
C TRP A 113 14.93 -15.46 -18.52
N LYS A 114 15.55 -15.21 -19.69
CA LYS A 114 16.78 -14.40 -19.81
C LYS A 114 16.53 -12.90 -19.72
N SER A 115 15.43 -12.42 -20.28
CA SER A 115 15.08 -11.00 -20.32
C SER A 115 13.57 -10.81 -20.26
N VAL A 116 13.18 -9.62 -19.82
CA VAL A 116 11.80 -9.30 -19.49
C VAL A 116 11.52 -7.92 -20.02
N HIS A 117 10.50 -7.83 -20.86
CA HIS A 117 9.94 -6.56 -21.24
C HIS A 117 8.78 -6.22 -20.30
N TRP A 118 8.81 -5.03 -19.73
CA TRP A 118 7.67 -4.45 -19.02
C TRP A 118 7.41 -3.08 -19.61
N GLU A 119 6.17 -2.88 -20.04
CA GLU A 119 5.65 -1.61 -20.51
C GLU A 119 4.30 -1.34 -19.86
N LEU A 120 4.05 -0.08 -19.54
CA LEU A 120 2.74 0.37 -19.10
C LEU A 120 2.09 1.10 -20.28
N VAL A 121 1.03 0.51 -20.83
CA VAL A 121 0.25 1.14 -21.90
C VAL A 121 -0.67 2.21 -21.28
N GLU A 122 -0.49 3.46 -21.67
CA GLU A 122 -1.26 4.61 -21.17
C GLU A 122 -2.49 4.90 -22.08
N PRO A 123 -3.60 5.45 -21.55
CA PRO A 123 -3.70 6.20 -20.29
C PRO A 123 -4.56 5.49 -19.23
N ALA A 124 -4.13 5.53 -17.96
CA ALA A 124 -5.03 5.23 -16.85
C ALA A 124 -6.02 6.41 -16.71
N VAL A 125 -7.14 6.35 -17.45
CA VAL A 125 -8.14 7.44 -17.63
C VAL A 125 -8.68 8.05 -16.32
N SER A 126 -8.57 7.37 -15.19
CA SER A 126 -8.78 7.98 -13.86
C SER A 126 -8.38 7.00 -12.77
N ILE A 127 -7.68 7.45 -11.73
CA ILE A 127 -7.58 6.70 -10.47
C ILE A 127 -8.92 6.85 -9.76
N ARG A 128 -9.84 5.91 -9.95
CA ARG A 128 -11.08 5.85 -9.17
C ARG A 128 -10.73 5.35 -7.76
N THR A 129 -11.02 6.17 -6.75
CA THR A 129 -11.06 5.77 -5.33
C THR A 129 -12.50 5.71 -4.89
#